data_AF-A0A7L7VX21-F1
#
_entry.id   AF-A0A7L7VX21-F1
#
_cell.length_a   1.000
_cell.length_b   1.000
_cell.length_c   1.000
_cell.angle_alpha   90.00
_cell.angle_beta   90.00
_cell.angle_gamma   90.00
#
_symmetry.space_group_name_H-M   'P 1'
#
loop_
_entity.id
_entity.type
_entity.pdbx_description
1 polymer ?
#
loop_
_entity_poly.entity_id
_entity_poly.type
_entity_poly.pdbx_seq_one_letter_code
_entity_poly.pdbx_strand_id
1 'polypeptide(L)'
;MGRGVFRCVSAAAAALLVAGSLAACGPRDAGLEQDVARQLQERVLAVSEAAAGNDHAAALSALDSLEADLAAATGSGSVSEDRRLSITTAAAAVRADLNEAVAAAAAAEAKAAEEAAAAQRQAEADAAAEAAKSVPAPVAPAAPAEDKGNDNKGKGKGKDG
;
A
#
# COMPACT_ATOMS: atom_id res chain seq x y z
N MET A 1 -56.10 -10.67 18.04
CA MET A 1 -55.59 -10.98 16.69
C MET A 1 -54.88 -9.76 16.14
N GLY A 2 -53.58 -9.82 15.82
CA GLY A 2 -52.89 -8.66 15.25
C GLY A 2 -51.37 -8.81 15.12
N ARG A 3 -50.90 -9.77 14.32
CA ARG A 3 -49.50 -9.89 13.87
C ARG A 3 -49.51 -10.61 12.51
N GLY A 4 -48.90 -10.03 11.46
CA GLY A 4 -48.49 -10.87 10.31
C GLY A 4 -48.28 -10.29 8.91
N VAL A 5 -48.47 -9.01 8.59
CA VAL A 5 -48.48 -8.55 7.17
C VAL A 5 -47.46 -7.43 6.87
N PHE A 6 -46.26 -7.50 7.42
CA PHE A 6 -45.18 -6.52 7.07
C PHE A 6 -43.81 -7.15 6.81
N ARG A 7 -43.76 -8.47 6.62
CA ARG A 7 -42.51 -9.22 6.37
C ARG A 7 -42.45 -9.96 5.02
N CYS A 8 -43.42 -9.73 4.13
CA CYS A 8 -43.44 -10.38 2.80
C CYS A 8 -43.22 -9.42 1.62
N VAL A 9 -43.29 -8.09 1.83
CA VAL A 9 -43.12 -7.12 0.73
C VAL A 9 -41.63 -6.93 0.36
N SER A 10 -40.71 -7.22 1.28
CA SER A 10 -39.27 -7.02 1.07
C SER A 10 -38.61 -8.12 0.21
N ALA A 11 -39.25 -9.28 0.03
CA ALA A 11 -38.68 -10.38 -0.75
C ALA A 11 -38.98 -10.27 -2.26
N ALA A 12 -40.06 -9.58 -2.64
CA ALA A 12 -40.42 -9.39 -4.04
C ALA A 12 -39.53 -8.35 -4.76
N ALA A 13 -39.01 -7.36 -4.03
CA ALA A 13 -38.15 -6.32 -4.59
C ALA A 13 -36.76 -6.85 -4.99
N ALA A 14 -36.22 -7.84 -4.26
CA ALA A 14 -34.92 -8.43 -4.57
C ALA A 14 -34.94 -9.29 -5.83
N ALA A 15 -36.04 -9.98 -6.12
CA ALA A 15 -36.17 -10.82 -7.32
C ALA A 15 -36.33 -9.99 -8.61
N LEU A 16 -36.97 -8.82 -8.54
CA LEU A 16 -37.11 -7.90 -9.67
C LEU A 16 -35.80 -7.21 -10.05
N LEU A 17 -34.89 -6.97 -9.08
CA LEU A 17 -33.57 -6.41 -9.35
C LEU A 17 -32.65 -7.37 -10.13
N VAL A 18 -32.77 -8.69 -9.92
CA VAL A 18 -31.96 -9.69 -10.62
C VAL A 18 -32.48 -9.97 -12.05
N ALA A 19 -33.79 -9.83 -12.30
CA ALA A 19 -34.34 -9.97 -13.65
C ALA A 19 -34.07 -8.73 -14.53
N GLY A 20 -33.88 -7.54 -13.94
CA GLY A 20 -33.57 -6.31 -14.65
C GLY A 20 -32.15 -6.22 -15.21
N SER A 21 -31.18 -6.90 -14.59
CA SER A 21 -29.78 -6.89 -15.01
C SER A 21 -29.50 -7.81 -16.22
N LEU A 22 -30.34 -8.80 -16.51
CA LEU A 22 -30.19 -9.62 -17.73
C LEU A 22 -30.76 -8.94 -18.99
N ALA A 23 -31.71 -8.01 -18.85
CA ALA A 23 -32.29 -7.28 -19.99
C ALA A 23 -31.38 -6.16 -20.53
N ALA A 24 -30.24 -5.91 -19.88
CA ALA A 24 -29.19 -4.98 -20.31
C ALA A 24 -28.08 -5.66 -21.13
N CYS A 25 -28.08 -6.99 -21.25
CA CYS A 25 -27.14 -7.75 -22.08
C CYS A 25 -27.78 -8.19 -23.41
N GLY A 26 -28.79 -7.45 -23.89
CA GLY A 26 -29.41 -7.63 -25.20
C GLY A 26 -29.09 -6.45 -26.12
N PRO A 27 -29.07 -6.65 -27.46
CA PRO A 27 -28.72 -5.62 -28.44
C PRO A 27 -29.86 -4.60 -28.52
N ARG A 28 -29.96 -3.72 -27.53
CA ARG A 28 -30.84 -2.56 -27.56
C ARG A 28 -29.98 -1.38 -27.94
N ASP A 29 -30.07 -1.01 -29.22
CA ASP A 29 -29.36 0.14 -29.80
C ASP A 29 -27.86 0.09 -29.51
N ALA A 30 -27.17 -0.87 -30.15
CA ALA A 30 -25.72 -0.87 -30.16
C ALA A 30 -25.26 0.29 -31.03
N GLY A 31 -25.36 1.53 -30.55
CA GLY A 31 -24.64 2.70 -31.05
C GLY A 31 -23.13 2.50 -30.87
N LEU A 32 -22.65 1.36 -31.36
CA LEU A 32 -21.36 0.75 -31.22
C LEU A 32 -21.27 -0.29 -32.34
N GLU A 33 -20.45 0.00 -33.33
CA GLU A 33 -20.12 -0.92 -34.41
C GLU A 33 -19.48 -2.21 -33.86
N GLN A 34 -19.67 -3.35 -34.52
CA GLN A 34 -19.33 -4.66 -33.98
C GLN A 34 -17.83 -4.90 -33.87
N ASP A 35 -17.03 -4.44 -34.85
CA ASP A 35 -15.57 -4.54 -34.79
C ASP A 35 -15.01 -3.62 -33.70
N VAL A 36 -15.54 -2.41 -33.56
CA VAL A 36 -15.23 -1.50 -32.43
C VAL A 36 -15.59 -2.16 -31.09
N ALA A 37 -16.75 -2.81 -31.00
CA ALA A 37 -17.18 -3.48 -29.77
C ALA A 37 -16.20 -4.58 -29.35
N ARG A 38 -15.71 -5.38 -30.29
CA ARG A 38 -14.67 -6.39 -30.03
C ARG A 38 -13.36 -5.75 -29.57
N GLN A 39 -12.91 -4.71 -30.25
CA GLN A 39 -11.67 -4.01 -29.88
C GLN A 39 -11.75 -3.47 -28.46
N LEU A 40 -12.85 -2.79 -28.09
CA LEU A 40 -13.04 -2.27 -26.73
C LEU A 40 -13.09 -3.41 -25.69
N GLN A 41 -13.67 -4.57 -26.01
CA GLN A 41 -13.66 -5.74 -25.13
C GLN A 41 -12.24 -6.29 -24.90
N GLU A 42 -11.42 -6.38 -25.95
CA GLU A 42 -10.02 -6.80 -25.86
C GLU A 42 -9.21 -5.84 -24.97
N ARG A 43 -9.48 -4.53 -25.05
CA ARG A 43 -8.86 -3.53 -24.16
C ARG A 43 -9.28 -3.69 -22.70
N VAL A 44 -10.56 -3.91 -22.43
CA VAL A 44 -11.05 -4.14 -21.07
C VAL A 44 -10.44 -5.42 -20.48
N LEU A 45 -10.25 -6.46 -21.30
CA LEU A 45 -9.54 -7.66 -20.88
C LEU A 45 -8.10 -7.34 -20.48
N ALA A 46 -7.36 -6.58 -21.29
CA ALA A 46 -5.99 -6.18 -20.97
C ALA A 46 -5.90 -5.38 -19.65
N VAL A 47 -6.83 -4.45 -19.40
CA VAL A 47 -6.91 -3.72 -18.12
C VAL A 47 -7.13 -4.69 -16.96
N SER A 48 -8.01 -5.66 -17.14
CA SER A 48 -8.37 -6.65 -16.11
C SER A 48 -7.21 -7.60 -15.80
N GLU A 49 -6.50 -8.07 -16.83
CA GLU A 49 -5.32 -8.93 -16.69
C GLU A 49 -4.18 -8.20 -15.96
N ALA A 50 -3.91 -6.95 -16.33
CA ALA A 50 -2.90 -6.13 -15.65
C ALA A 50 -3.27 -5.86 -14.19
N ALA A 51 -4.54 -5.51 -13.93
CA ALA A 51 -5.03 -5.29 -12.58
C ALA A 51 -4.98 -6.57 -11.71
N ALA A 52 -5.34 -7.73 -12.27
CA ALA A 52 -5.26 -9.02 -11.60
C ALA A 52 -3.81 -9.44 -11.31
N GLY A 53 -2.87 -9.03 -12.16
CA GLY A 53 -1.43 -9.19 -11.94
C GLY A 53 -0.83 -8.21 -10.92
N ASN A 54 -1.64 -7.34 -10.30
CA ASN A 54 -1.20 -6.25 -9.43
C ASN A 54 -0.23 -5.26 -10.14
N ASP A 55 -0.27 -5.23 -11.48
CA ASP A 55 0.46 -4.26 -12.30
C ASP A 55 -0.46 -3.07 -12.61
N HIS A 56 -0.62 -2.22 -11.61
CA HIS A 56 -1.51 -1.05 -11.71
C HIS A 56 -1.02 -0.04 -12.76
N ALA A 57 0.29 0.04 -13.03
CA ALA A 57 0.84 0.92 -14.06
C ALA A 57 0.46 0.43 -15.46
N ALA A 58 0.59 -0.87 -15.73
CA ALA A 58 0.13 -1.45 -16.99
C ALA A 58 -1.40 -1.34 -17.13
N ALA A 59 -2.17 -1.50 -16.05
CA ALA A 59 -3.62 -1.33 -16.06
C ALA A 59 -4.03 0.10 -16.44
N LEU A 60 -3.36 1.12 -15.89
CA LEU A 60 -3.58 2.53 -16.25
C LEU A 60 -3.22 2.80 -17.72
N SER A 61 -2.09 2.28 -18.21
CA SER A 61 -1.70 2.43 -19.62
C SER A 61 -2.68 1.74 -20.58
N ALA A 62 -3.21 0.58 -20.21
CA ALA A 62 -4.23 -0.12 -20.97
C ALA A 62 -5.56 0.67 -20.98
N LEU A 63 -5.90 1.32 -19.87
CA LEU A 63 -7.08 2.19 -19.77
C LEU A 63 -6.93 3.46 -20.64
N ASP A 64 -5.75 4.06 -20.68
CA ASP A 64 -5.47 5.19 -21.58
C ASP A 64 -5.63 4.78 -23.05
N SER A 65 -5.22 3.56 -23.40
CA SER A 65 -5.41 3.00 -24.75
C SER A 65 -6.88 2.77 -25.08
N LEU A 66 -7.68 2.27 -24.12
CA LEU A 66 -9.13 2.12 -24.27
C LEU A 66 -9.81 3.46 -24.57
N GLU A 67 -9.44 4.51 -23.85
CA GLU A 67 -10.00 5.85 -24.04
C GLU A 67 -9.59 6.48 -25.37
N ALA A 68 -8.36 6.25 -25.82
CA ALA A 68 -7.90 6.69 -27.13
C ALA A 68 -8.68 6.00 -28.26
N ASP A 69 -8.88 4.68 -28.17
CA ASP A 69 -9.66 3.90 -29.14
C ASP A 69 -11.12 4.35 -29.16
N LEU A 70 -11.71 4.63 -27.99
CA LEU A 70 -13.08 5.18 -27.89
C LEU A 70 -13.19 6.57 -28.53
N ALA A 71 -12.21 7.44 -28.31
CA ALA A 71 -12.17 8.77 -28.91
C ALA A 71 -12.06 8.69 -30.44
N ALA A 72 -11.22 7.78 -30.96
CA ALA A 72 -11.10 7.53 -32.40
C ALA A 72 -12.41 7.00 -33.00
N ALA A 73 -13.03 6.01 -32.35
CA ALA A 73 -14.29 5.42 -32.80
C ALA A 73 -15.49 6.39 -32.72
N THR A 74 -15.44 7.35 -31.79
CA THR A 74 -16.38 8.47 -31.77
C THR A 74 -16.15 9.40 -32.96
N GLY A 75 -14.90 9.75 -33.25
CA GLY A 75 -14.53 10.61 -34.38
C GLY A 75 -14.94 10.04 -35.74
N SER A 76 -15.02 8.72 -35.87
CA SER A 76 -15.51 8.03 -37.07
C SER A 76 -17.04 7.82 -37.09
N GLY A 77 -17.76 8.20 -36.04
CA GLY A 77 -19.21 7.96 -35.91
C GLY A 77 -19.59 6.50 -35.64
N SER A 78 -18.61 5.65 -35.31
CA SER A 78 -18.83 4.23 -35.00
C SER A 78 -19.37 4.00 -33.58
N VAL A 79 -19.42 5.06 -32.76
CA VAL A 79 -19.96 5.07 -31.40
C VAL A 79 -20.93 6.25 -31.25
N SER A 80 -22.11 6.01 -30.70
CA SER A 80 -23.07 7.07 -30.39
C SER A 80 -22.60 7.92 -29.20
N GLU A 81 -23.05 9.18 -29.17
CA GLU A 81 -22.73 10.12 -28.09
C GLU A 81 -23.10 9.57 -26.71
N ASP A 82 -24.32 9.03 -26.55
CA ASP A 82 -24.79 8.44 -25.30
C ASP A 82 -23.91 7.25 -24.88
N ARG A 83 -23.50 6.42 -25.84
CA ARG A 83 -22.64 5.26 -25.56
C ARG A 83 -21.25 5.71 -25.14
N ARG A 84 -20.68 6.72 -25.81
CA ARG A 84 -19.40 7.30 -25.41
C ARG A 84 -19.47 7.83 -23.98
N LEU A 85 -20.49 8.64 -23.64
CA LEU A 85 -20.65 9.20 -22.30
C LEU A 85 -20.75 8.11 -21.23
N SER A 86 -21.48 7.04 -21.51
CA SER A 86 -21.57 5.89 -20.61
C SER A 86 -20.22 5.22 -20.40
N ILE A 87 -19.46 4.95 -21.48
CA ILE A 87 -18.15 4.30 -21.38
C ILE A 87 -17.14 5.21 -20.69
N THR A 88 -17.08 6.50 -21.00
CA THR A 88 -16.14 7.44 -20.36
C THR A 88 -16.41 7.59 -18.87
N THR A 89 -17.68 7.56 -18.47
CA THR A 89 -18.05 7.61 -17.03
C THR A 89 -17.55 6.36 -16.31
N ALA A 90 -17.74 5.18 -16.91
CA ALA A 90 -17.23 3.93 -16.36
C ALA A 90 -15.68 3.92 -16.32
N ALA A 91 -15.01 4.36 -17.38
CA ALA A 91 -13.55 4.44 -17.45
C ALA A 91 -12.98 5.40 -16.37
N ALA A 92 -13.64 6.53 -16.12
CA ALA A 92 -13.25 7.45 -15.07
C ALA A 92 -13.34 6.82 -13.66
N ALA A 93 -14.39 6.04 -13.39
CA ALA A 93 -14.52 5.30 -12.14
C ALA A 93 -13.39 4.27 -11.99
N VAL A 94 -13.09 3.48 -13.03
CA VAL A 94 -11.99 2.51 -13.01
C VAL A 94 -10.63 3.20 -12.80
N ARG A 95 -10.40 4.36 -13.42
CA ARG A 95 -9.18 5.14 -13.19
C ARG A 95 -9.04 5.58 -11.73
N ALA A 96 -10.14 6.00 -11.11
CA ALA A 96 -10.15 6.37 -9.70
C ALA A 96 -9.77 5.16 -8.83
N ASP A 97 -10.42 4.02 -9.05
CA ASP A 97 -10.16 2.78 -8.31
C ASP A 97 -8.71 2.31 -8.45
N LEU A 98 -8.14 2.36 -9.67
CA LEU A 98 -6.74 2.00 -9.91
C LEU A 98 -5.77 2.94 -9.18
N ASN A 99 -6.05 4.24 -9.16
CA ASN A 99 -5.22 5.20 -8.44
C ASN A 99 -5.30 5.00 -6.91
N GLU A 100 -6.47 4.66 -6.39
CA GLU A 100 -6.64 4.29 -4.98
C GLU A 100 -5.85 3.02 -4.66
N ALA A 101 -5.86 2.01 -5.54
CA ALA A 101 -5.06 0.79 -5.38
C ALA A 101 -3.55 1.09 -5.36
N VAL A 102 -3.07 1.96 -6.26
CA VAL A 102 -1.66 2.43 -6.27
C VAL A 102 -1.30 3.12 -4.96
N ALA A 103 -2.16 4.02 -4.47
CA ALA A 103 -1.92 4.73 -3.21
C ALA A 103 -1.90 3.76 -2.01
N ALA A 104 -2.81 2.78 -1.99
CA ALA A 104 -2.87 1.76 -0.96
C ALA A 104 -1.62 0.86 -0.98
N ALA A 105 -1.14 0.45 -2.16
CA ALA A 105 0.08 -0.33 -2.32
C ALA A 105 1.31 0.45 -1.80
N ALA A 106 1.46 1.70 -2.20
CA ALA A 106 2.56 2.56 -1.72
C ALA A 106 2.52 2.76 -0.19
N ALA A 107 1.33 2.92 0.39
CA ALA A 107 1.18 3.02 1.84
C ALA A 107 1.55 1.71 2.56
N ALA A 108 1.21 0.56 1.99
CA ALA A 108 1.57 -0.75 2.55
C ALA A 108 3.10 -0.97 2.50
N GLU A 109 3.75 -0.62 1.38
CA GLU A 109 5.20 -0.68 1.25
C GLU A 109 5.92 0.22 2.25
N ALA A 110 5.43 1.45 2.43
CA ALA A 110 5.99 2.38 3.42
C ALA A 110 5.89 1.84 4.85
N LYS A 111 4.75 1.25 5.23
CA LYS A 111 4.58 0.60 6.54
C LYS A 111 5.52 -0.59 6.71
N ALA A 112 5.63 -1.45 5.69
CA ALA A 112 6.54 -2.59 5.74
C ALA A 112 8.01 -2.15 5.89
N ALA A 113 8.41 -1.07 5.22
CA ALA A 113 9.75 -0.49 5.37
C ALA A 113 10.00 0.08 6.77
N GLU A 114 9.00 0.75 7.37
CA GLU A 114 9.09 1.26 8.74
C GLU A 114 9.23 0.13 9.76
N GLU A 115 8.40 -0.90 9.66
CA GLU A 115 8.44 -2.08 10.52
C GLU A 115 9.79 -2.82 10.40
N ALA A 116 10.30 -2.98 9.18
CA ALA A 116 11.62 -3.58 8.95
C ALA A 116 12.75 -2.74 9.59
N ALA A 117 12.70 -1.41 9.45
CA ALA A 117 13.67 -0.52 10.08
C ALA A 117 13.60 -0.54 11.61
N ALA A 118 12.39 -0.63 12.19
CA ALA A 118 12.20 -0.75 13.62
C ALA A 118 12.76 -2.09 14.15
N ALA A 119 12.50 -3.19 13.43
CA ALA A 119 13.03 -4.51 13.77
C ALA A 119 14.57 -4.54 13.73
N GLN A 120 15.20 -3.88 12.75
CA GLN A 120 16.66 -3.76 12.67
C GLN A 120 17.23 -2.99 13.87
N ARG A 121 16.65 -1.82 14.22
CA ARG A 121 17.08 -1.04 15.38
C ARG A 121 16.98 -1.84 16.68
N GLN A 122 15.92 -2.62 16.84
CA GLN A 122 15.75 -3.48 18.01
C GLN A 122 16.83 -4.57 18.07
N ALA A 123 17.08 -5.26 16.95
CA ALA A 123 18.12 -6.28 16.88
C ALA A 123 19.52 -5.72 17.17
N GLU A 124 19.84 -4.52 16.70
CA GLU A 124 21.10 -3.83 17.00
C GLU A 124 21.21 -3.45 18.49
N ALA A 125 20.13 -2.96 19.09
CA ALA A 125 20.09 -2.63 20.52
C ALA A 125 20.27 -3.88 21.39
N ASP A 126 19.60 -4.98 21.03
CA ASP A 126 19.73 -6.27 21.73
C ASP A 126 21.16 -6.83 21.60
N ALA A 127 21.76 -6.77 20.41
CA ALA A 127 23.14 -7.18 20.19
C ALA A 127 24.15 -6.33 20.99
N ALA A 128 23.95 -5.02 21.06
CA ALA A 128 24.77 -4.12 21.87
C ALA A 128 24.65 -4.42 23.37
N ALA A 129 23.43 -4.73 23.84
CA ALA A 129 23.19 -5.10 25.24
C ALA A 129 23.87 -6.43 25.61
N GLU A 130 23.87 -7.43 24.72
CA GLU A 130 24.59 -8.69 24.92
C GLU A 130 26.12 -8.51 24.91
N ALA A 131 26.65 -7.69 24.00
CA ALA A 131 28.07 -7.37 23.95
C ALA A 131 28.55 -6.68 25.24
N ALA A 132 27.75 -5.76 25.80
CA ALA A 132 28.07 -5.08 27.06
C ALA A 132 28.16 -6.03 28.26
N LYS A 133 27.40 -7.13 28.29
CA LYS A 133 27.46 -8.16 29.35
C LYS A 133 28.75 -8.99 29.29
N SER A 134 29.44 -8.99 28.15
CA SER A 134 30.60 -9.84 27.87
C SER A 134 31.94 -9.13 28.08
N VAL A 135 31.93 -7.82 28.38
CA VAL A 135 33.15 -7.05 28.66
C VAL A 135 33.63 -7.34 30.10
N PRO A 136 34.81 -7.95 30.31
CA PRO A 136 35.35 -8.14 31.64
C PRO A 136 35.65 -6.78 32.28
N ALA A 137 35.43 -6.68 33.59
CA ALA A 137 35.62 -5.44 34.36
C ALA A 137 36.99 -4.80 34.04
N PRO A 138 37.06 -3.47 33.82
CA PRO A 138 38.34 -2.80 33.70
C PRO A 138 39.14 -3.10 34.97
N VAL A 139 40.29 -3.75 34.81
CA VAL A 139 41.27 -3.96 35.88
C VAL A 139 41.58 -2.57 36.44
N ALA A 140 41.09 -2.28 37.65
CA ALA A 140 41.38 -1.02 38.32
C ALA A 140 42.91 -0.87 38.45
N PRO A 141 43.51 0.28 38.13
CA PRO A 141 44.91 0.50 38.38
C PRO A 141 45.15 0.36 39.89
N ALA A 142 46.03 -0.57 40.27
CA ALA A 142 46.40 -0.81 41.66
C ALA A 142 46.87 0.51 42.28
N ALA A 143 46.21 0.93 43.36
CA ALA A 143 46.69 2.03 44.19
C ALA A 143 48.10 1.70 44.71
N PRO A 144 49.06 2.64 44.72
CA PRO A 144 50.38 2.38 45.25
C PRO A 144 50.29 2.10 46.75
N ALA A 145 50.89 0.99 47.17
CA ALA A 145 51.00 0.61 48.57
C ALA A 145 51.83 1.65 49.34
N GLU A 146 51.29 2.13 50.46
CA GLU A 146 52.00 2.95 51.44
C GLU A 146 53.10 2.09 52.11
N ASP A 147 54.34 2.31 51.70
CA ASP A 147 55.54 1.80 52.36
C ASP A 147 55.75 2.52 53.71
N LYS A 148 55.43 1.85 54.81
CA LYS A 148 55.86 2.27 56.15
C LYS A 148 57.25 1.69 56.45
N GLY A 149 58.27 2.28 55.83
CA GLY A 149 59.67 2.11 56.19
C GLY A 149 60.08 3.08 57.31
N ASN A 150 60.25 2.54 58.52
CA ASN A 150 60.97 3.19 59.62
C ASN A 150 62.47 3.23 59.26
N ASP A 151 63.15 4.39 59.36
CA ASP A 151 64.49 4.47 59.96
C ASP A 151 65.08 5.90 60.07
N ASN A 152 65.43 6.23 61.32
CA ASN A 152 66.64 6.90 61.81
C ASN A 152 67.15 8.27 61.27
N LYS A 153 67.14 9.22 62.21
CA LYS A 153 68.33 9.94 62.74
C LYS A 153 69.11 10.84 61.78
N GLY A 154 68.68 12.11 61.68
CA GLY A 154 69.46 13.23 61.14
C GLY A 154 69.48 14.42 62.11
N LYS A 155 70.60 14.61 62.80
CA LYS A 155 70.87 15.69 63.76
C LYS A 155 71.20 16.98 62.97
N GLY A 156 70.37 18.02 63.06
CA GLY A 156 70.59 19.31 62.40
C GLY A 156 70.18 20.47 63.29
N LYS A 157 71.18 21.10 63.91
CA LYS A 157 71.09 22.22 64.84
C LYS A 157 71.00 23.52 64.05
N GLY A 158 69.99 24.35 64.32
CA GLY A 158 69.86 25.70 63.76
C GLY A 158 68.93 26.52 64.63
N LYS A 159 69.53 27.34 65.49
CA LYS A 159 68.89 28.23 66.46
C LYS A 159 69.29 29.65 66.04
N ASP A 160 68.39 30.60 66.31
CA ASP A 160 68.61 32.06 66.28
C ASP A 160 68.70 32.65 64.85
N GLY A 161 68.04 33.74 64.46
CA GLY A 161 67.22 34.76 65.12
C GLY A 161 66.75 35.75 64.06
#